data_AF-A0A846SXN2-F1
#
_entry.id   AF-A0A846SXN2-F1
#
_cell.length_a   1.000
_cell.length_b   1.000
_cell.length_c   1.000
_cell.angle_alpha   90.00
_cell.angle_beta   90.00
_cell.angle_gamma   90.00
#
_symmetry.space_group_name_H-M   'P 1'
#
loop_
_entity.id
_entity.type
_entity.pdbx_description
1 polymer ?
#
loop_
_entity_poly.entity_id
_entity_poly.type
_entity_poly.pdbx_seq_one_letter_code
_entity_poly.pdbx_strand_id
1 'polypeptide(L)'
;MRLRCVYVVLLLCVALVAGQQQLASFDSSQWQYVQDIAIPQGMLEPAKLRVDDAVLSHARVDASDLRLVADGVEVPYKLFLSRSDEEMQDVVSAVASSTRPSFRSVSYEAMNVIDGLKGLGDGEFFQVDAAIDASAGWIVLDLGSDKLSSKARIYVPSQDYRFSRVQVEGSVDGKDWVVLRPWTRVASQAVVSISYAPVSVRYLRFTFMYDVSLLVSEIEVLGEDSGYLIFFADASKQYELFYGNRDAGKPAYDTSGLYVSALTPYVRTLGEYVNPQFTSDPDDDGVGLGDNCARIPNVDQSDRDVDGVGDACDLCPDVKDALQNDRDNDGWGDACDNCPGVYNPGQLDDDLDGVGFACDDNDGDGVLNPSDNCEGYNPDQLDVNRDGVGDACNDDDRDGVRNFEDNCPSPNPLQEDVDQDGVGDLCDNCPRLRNENQADADADGVGDVCEDRDGDSVIDSQDNCVEVANADQVDWDADGLGDACDNCPEYPNADQGDIDRDGLGDRCDEEESRFLENGWVVWLIIALAVLVIAYLAFSMYREQAKRKDA
;
A
#
# COMPACT_ATOMS: atom_id res chain seq x y z
N MET A 1 -17.39 -46.12 -41.40
CA MET A 1 -15.91 -45.92 -41.35
C MET A 1 -15.44 -45.31 -42.68
N ARG A 2 -15.12 -44.01 -42.73
CA ARG A 2 -14.44 -43.36 -43.88
C ARG A 2 -13.61 -42.15 -43.43
N LEU A 3 -12.42 -42.39 -42.86
CA LEU A 3 -11.37 -41.36 -42.79
C LEU A 3 -10.65 -41.27 -44.15
N ARG A 4 -11.21 -40.45 -45.04
CA ARG A 4 -10.62 -39.81 -46.24
C ARG A 4 -11.49 -38.57 -46.49
N CYS A 5 -11.65 -37.66 -45.53
CA CYS A 5 -10.63 -36.81 -44.91
C CYS A 5 -9.89 -35.94 -45.93
N VAL A 6 -10.10 -34.63 -45.80
CA VAL A 6 -9.22 -33.51 -46.20
C VAL A 6 -8.64 -33.57 -47.62
N TYR A 7 -9.32 -32.91 -48.57
CA TYR A 7 -8.73 -31.82 -49.39
C TYR A 7 -9.71 -31.23 -50.43
N VAL A 8 -10.72 -31.98 -50.90
CA VAL A 8 -11.47 -31.63 -52.13
C VAL A 8 -12.84 -30.95 -51.89
N VAL A 9 -13.38 -30.97 -50.67
CA VAL A 9 -14.71 -30.38 -50.37
C VAL A 9 -14.64 -28.86 -50.09
N LEU A 10 -13.46 -28.32 -49.76
CA LEU A 10 -13.30 -26.91 -49.38
C LEU A 10 -13.51 -25.91 -50.55
N LEU A 11 -13.41 -26.37 -51.79
CA LEU A 11 -13.42 -25.52 -53.00
C LEU A 11 -14.77 -25.41 -53.71
N LEU A 12 -15.83 -26.07 -53.23
CA LEU A 12 -17.16 -26.08 -53.88
C LEU A 12 -18.33 -25.62 -52.99
N CYS A 13 -18.12 -25.41 -51.68
CA CYS A 13 -19.15 -24.87 -50.78
C CYS A 13 -19.05 -23.34 -50.54
N VAL A 14 -18.03 -22.66 -51.09
CA VAL A 14 -17.86 -21.20 -50.96
C VAL A 14 -18.73 -20.43 -51.97
N ALA A 15 -19.21 -21.08 -53.03
CA ALA A 15 -19.81 -20.42 -54.19
C ALA A 15 -21.34 -20.20 -54.14
N LEU A 16 -22.04 -20.56 -53.05
CA LEU A 16 -23.51 -20.68 -53.08
C LEU A 16 -24.29 -20.18 -51.83
N VAL A 17 -23.67 -19.37 -50.96
CA VAL A 17 -24.42 -18.45 -50.06
C VAL A 17 -23.77 -17.05 -50.06
N ALA A 18 -23.22 -16.63 -51.20
CA ALA A 18 -22.93 -15.22 -51.47
C ALA A 18 -24.22 -14.57 -51.99
N GLY A 19 -25.09 -14.16 -51.07
CA GLY A 19 -26.30 -13.42 -51.42
C GLY A 19 -25.91 -12.05 -51.98
N GLN A 20 -25.93 -11.91 -53.32
CA GLN A 20 -25.77 -10.60 -53.96
C GLN A 20 -26.98 -9.73 -53.62
N GLN A 21 -26.90 -9.00 -52.51
CA GLN A 21 -27.49 -7.68 -52.49
C GLN A 21 -26.77 -6.87 -53.57
N GLN A 22 -27.48 -6.64 -54.66
CA GLN A 22 -27.08 -5.71 -55.70
C GLN A 22 -27.16 -4.32 -55.06
N LEU A 23 -26.04 -3.86 -54.49
CA LEU A 23 -25.95 -2.56 -53.81
C LEU A 23 -26.47 -1.49 -54.75
N ALA A 24 -27.39 -0.66 -54.25
CA ALA A 24 -28.09 0.31 -55.07
C ALA A 24 -27.11 1.36 -55.62
N SER A 25 -27.32 1.76 -56.87
CA SER A 25 -26.66 2.93 -57.44
C SER A 25 -26.97 4.16 -56.60
N PHE A 26 -25.95 4.90 -56.20
CA PHE A 26 -26.08 6.11 -55.41
C PHE A 26 -26.78 7.22 -56.22
N ASP A 27 -27.78 7.87 -55.63
CA ASP A 27 -28.45 9.03 -56.24
C ASP A 27 -27.79 10.33 -55.77
N SER A 28 -26.91 10.87 -56.62
CA SER A 28 -26.24 12.15 -56.41
C SER A 28 -27.11 13.38 -56.73
N SER A 29 -28.35 13.23 -57.21
CA SER A 29 -29.15 14.35 -57.72
C SER A 29 -29.57 15.39 -56.67
N GLN A 30 -29.59 15.02 -55.39
CA GLN A 30 -29.97 15.90 -54.27
C GLN A 30 -28.74 16.47 -53.51
N TRP A 31 -27.54 16.24 -54.02
CA TRP A 31 -26.28 16.58 -53.33
C TRP A 31 -25.68 17.84 -53.93
N GLN A 32 -25.35 18.82 -53.09
CA GLN A 32 -24.92 20.15 -53.54
C GLN A 32 -23.43 20.21 -53.86
N TYR A 33 -22.62 19.38 -53.20
CA TYR A 33 -21.17 19.38 -53.32
C TYR A 33 -20.62 17.95 -53.39
N VAL A 34 -19.49 17.80 -54.07
CA VAL A 34 -18.73 16.55 -54.21
C VAL A 34 -17.23 16.87 -54.14
N GLN A 35 -16.45 15.97 -53.56
CA GLN A 35 -14.99 16.01 -53.57
C GLN A 35 -14.41 14.66 -54.05
N ASP A 36 -13.55 14.73 -55.06
CA ASP A 36 -12.81 13.57 -55.58
C ASP A 36 -11.76 13.10 -54.56
N ILE A 37 -11.63 11.79 -54.38
CA ILE A 37 -10.68 11.16 -53.45
C ILE A 37 -9.69 10.27 -54.20
N ALA A 38 -8.41 10.65 -54.12
CA ALA A 38 -7.30 9.84 -54.62
C ALA A 38 -6.76 8.92 -53.52
N ILE A 39 -6.80 7.60 -53.75
CA ILE A 39 -6.17 6.60 -52.86
C ILE A 39 -4.69 6.43 -53.27
N PRO A 40 -3.71 6.70 -52.38
CA PRO A 40 -2.29 6.55 -52.70
C PRO A 40 -1.88 5.08 -52.88
N GLN A 41 -1.04 4.79 -53.88
CA GLN A 41 -0.47 3.45 -54.04
C GLN A 41 0.42 3.10 -52.85
N GLY A 42 0.14 1.96 -52.22
CA GLY A 42 0.87 1.48 -51.03
C GLY A 42 0.24 1.84 -49.69
N MET A 43 -0.94 2.49 -49.67
CA MET A 43 -1.73 2.63 -48.45
C MET A 43 -2.13 1.25 -47.89
N LEU A 44 -1.97 1.06 -46.57
CA LEU A 44 -2.44 -0.13 -45.86
C LEU A 44 -3.96 -0.06 -45.69
N GLU A 45 -4.63 -1.21 -45.69
CA GLU A 45 -6.06 -1.29 -45.34
C GLU A 45 -6.25 -1.51 -43.83
N PRO A 46 -7.21 -0.81 -43.18
CA PRO A 46 -8.13 0.17 -43.76
C PRO A 46 -7.48 1.53 -44.04
N ALA A 47 -7.95 2.19 -45.10
CA ALA A 47 -7.49 3.52 -45.48
C ALA A 47 -7.91 4.59 -44.46
N LYS A 48 -7.03 5.59 -44.28
CA LYS A 48 -7.27 6.82 -43.51
C LYS A 48 -7.30 8.00 -44.48
N LEU A 49 -8.44 8.68 -44.57
CA LEU A 49 -8.64 9.90 -45.35
C LEU A 49 -8.95 11.07 -44.40
N ARG A 50 -8.33 12.24 -44.62
CA ARG A 50 -8.73 13.49 -43.94
C ARG A 50 -9.92 14.12 -44.67
N VAL A 51 -10.85 14.68 -43.91
CA VAL A 51 -11.96 15.52 -44.40
C VAL A 51 -11.53 16.98 -44.28
N ASP A 52 -11.60 17.71 -45.39
CA ASP A 52 -11.18 19.11 -45.44
C ASP A 52 -12.24 20.05 -44.86
N ASP A 53 -11.80 21.18 -44.31
CA ASP A 53 -12.65 22.19 -43.64
C ASP A 53 -13.73 22.75 -44.59
N ALA A 54 -13.46 22.74 -45.90
CA ALA A 54 -14.41 23.10 -46.96
C ALA A 54 -15.61 22.13 -47.08
N VAL A 55 -15.43 20.86 -46.69
CA VAL A 55 -16.51 19.86 -46.60
C VAL A 55 -17.35 20.12 -45.35
N LEU A 56 -16.67 20.23 -44.20
CA LEU A 56 -17.32 20.36 -42.89
C LEU A 56 -18.15 21.65 -42.77
N SER A 57 -17.73 22.74 -43.44
CA SER A 57 -18.47 24.01 -43.50
C SER A 57 -19.72 24.01 -44.41
N HIS A 58 -19.90 23.00 -45.26
CA HIS A 58 -21.07 22.87 -46.15
C HIS A 58 -21.95 21.66 -45.86
N ALA A 59 -21.43 20.67 -45.14
CA ALA A 59 -22.19 19.57 -44.55
C ALA A 59 -23.07 20.03 -43.38
N ARG A 60 -23.94 19.15 -42.88
CA ARG A 60 -24.70 19.34 -41.65
C ARG A 60 -23.82 19.16 -40.41
N VAL A 61 -24.20 19.86 -39.34
CA VAL A 61 -23.50 19.88 -38.04
C VAL A 61 -23.32 18.50 -37.40
N ASP A 62 -24.21 17.53 -37.70
CA ASP A 62 -24.09 16.15 -37.20
C ASP A 62 -23.47 15.15 -38.21
N ALA A 63 -22.88 15.66 -39.31
CA ALA A 63 -22.27 14.93 -40.43
C ALA A 63 -23.16 13.81 -41.02
N SER A 64 -24.48 13.91 -40.83
CA SER A 64 -25.46 12.92 -41.29
C SER A 64 -25.60 12.88 -42.82
N ASP A 65 -25.25 13.97 -43.48
CA ASP A 65 -25.16 14.15 -44.93
C ASP A 65 -23.70 14.12 -45.41
N LEU A 66 -22.85 13.25 -44.86
CA LEU A 66 -21.65 12.81 -45.58
C LEU A 66 -21.95 11.47 -46.26
N ARG A 67 -21.46 11.29 -47.49
CA ARG A 67 -21.56 10.01 -48.23
C ARG A 67 -20.32 9.73 -49.04
N LEU A 68 -19.58 8.70 -48.62
CA LEU A 68 -18.49 8.14 -49.40
C LEU A 68 -19.06 7.14 -50.42
N VAL A 69 -18.68 7.32 -51.68
CA VAL A 69 -19.17 6.56 -52.82
C VAL A 69 -17.98 6.03 -53.60
N ALA A 70 -18.03 4.79 -54.06
CA ALA A 70 -17.02 4.18 -54.92
C ALA A 70 -17.67 3.65 -56.20
N ASP A 71 -17.19 4.09 -57.36
CA ASP A 71 -17.74 3.76 -58.69
C ASP A 71 -19.28 3.87 -58.79
N GLY A 72 -19.89 4.88 -58.13
CA GLY A 72 -21.33 5.10 -58.10
C GLY A 72 -22.14 4.24 -57.10
N VAL A 73 -21.49 3.59 -56.12
CA VAL A 73 -22.12 2.82 -55.05
C VAL A 73 -21.67 3.33 -53.67
N GLU A 74 -22.60 3.57 -52.73
CA GLU A 74 -22.26 3.99 -51.37
C GLU A 74 -21.42 2.91 -50.65
N VAL A 75 -20.30 3.31 -50.05
CA VAL A 75 -19.40 2.42 -49.31
C VAL A 75 -19.43 2.71 -47.80
N PRO A 76 -19.50 1.69 -46.93
CA PRO A 76 -19.45 1.90 -45.48
C PRO A 76 -18.13 2.52 -45.03
N TYR A 77 -18.23 3.57 -44.24
CA TYR A 77 -17.10 4.26 -43.59
C TYR A 77 -17.39 4.47 -42.10
N LYS A 78 -16.35 4.75 -41.32
CA LYS A 78 -16.47 5.29 -39.96
C LYS A 78 -15.80 6.67 -39.91
N LEU A 79 -16.59 7.70 -39.61
CA LEU A 79 -16.06 9.04 -39.35
C LEU A 79 -15.50 9.07 -37.94
N PHE A 80 -14.26 9.50 -37.81
CA PHE A 80 -13.61 9.87 -36.57
C PHE A 80 -13.36 11.38 -36.61
N LEU A 81 -13.57 12.03 -35.48
CA LEU A 81 -13.03 13.35 -35.19
C LEU A 81 -11.94 13.08 -34.12
N SER A 82 -10.77 13.72 -34.19
CA SER A 82 -9.61 13.35 -33.34
C SER A 82 -8.51 14.41 -33.28
N ARG A 83 -7.63 14.30 -32.27
CA ARG A 83 -6.63 15.29 -31.84
C ARG A 83 -5.32 15.28 -32.63
N SER A 84 -4.86 14.13 -33.13
CA SER A 84 -3.53 13.99 -33.75
C SER A 84 -3.44 12.91 -34.84
N ASP A 85 -2.35 12.93 -35.62
CA ASP A 85 -2.05 11.87 -36.59
C ASP A 85 -1.45 10.60 -35.95
N GLU A 86 -0.86 10.69 -34.75
CA GLU A 86 -0.23 9.57 -34.03
C GLU A 86 -1.25 8.65 -33.33
N GLU A 87 -2.17 9.21 -32.51
CA GLU A 87 -3.21 8.43 -31.80
C GLU A 87 -4.09 7.60 -32.75
N MET A 88 -4.20 8.03 -34.00
CA MET A 88 -4.94 7.34 -35.07
C MET A 88 -4.24 6.08 -35.61
N GLN A 89 -2.94 5.88 -35.38
CA GLN A 89 -2.23 4.68 -35.86
C GLN A 89 -2.62 3.42 -35.08
N ASP A 90 -2.85 3.53 -33.78
CA ASP A 90 -3.33 2.42 -32.95
C ASP A 90 -4.77 2.03 -33.33
N VAL A 91 -5.62 3.01 -33.63
CA VAL A 91 -7.01 2.78 -34.10
C VAL A 91 -7.03 2.04 -35.44
N VAL A 92 -6.22 2.46 -36.41
CA VAL A 92 -6.09 1.76 -37.72
C VAL A 92 -5.59 0.32 -37.50
N SER A 93 -4.58 0.14 -36.65
CA SER A 93 -4.02 -1.18 -36.33
C SER A 93 -5.03 -2.12 -35.67
N ALA A 94 -5.83 -1.61 -34.73
CA ALA A 94 -6.90 -2.37 -34.09
C ALA A 94 -7.99 -2.79 -35.08
N VAL A 95 -8.41 -1.90 -36.00
CA VAL A 95 -9.42 -2.22 -37.02
C VAL A 95 -8.89 -3.26 -38.02
N ALA A 96 -7.61 -3.15 -38.44
CA ALA A 96 -6.99 -4.11 -39.35
C ALA A 96 -6.95 -5.56 -38.83
N SER A 97 -6.94 -5.77 -37.51
CA SER A 97 -6.99 -7.11 -36.90
C SER A 97 -8.38 -7.79 -36.90
N SER A 98 -9.44 -7.05 -37.22
CA SER A 98 -10.83 -7.54 -37.10
C SER A 98 -11.30 -8.28 -38.34
N THR A 99 -11.62 -9.57 -38.22
CA THR A 99 -12.01 -10.41 -39.37
C THR A 99 -13.45 -10.19 -39.85
N ARG A 100 -14.33 -9.61 -39.02
CA ARG A 100 -15.63 -9.01 -39.38
C ARG A 100 -16.01 -7.96 -38.33
N PRO A 101 -16.41 -6.73 -38.71
CA PRO A 101 -16.69 -5.69 -37.74
C PRO A 101 -18.05 -5.84 -37.05
N SER A 102 -18.03 -6.04 -35.74
CA SER A 102 -18.97 -5.42 -34.82
C SER A 102 -18.15 -4.52 -33.87
N PHE A 103 -18.41 -3.22 -33.91
CA PHE A 103 -17.55 -2.24 -33.24
C PHE A 103 -17.99 -1.98 -31.79
N ARG A 104 -17.03 -1.82 -30.87
CA ARG A 104 -17.21 -1.21 -29.55
C ARG A 104 -16.29 0.03 -29.42
N SER A 105 -16.58 0.86 -28.43
CA SER A 105 -16.11 2.26 -28.31
C SER A 105 -14.75 2.44 -27.63
N VAL A 106 -14.00 3.46 -28.08
CA VAL A 106 -12.80 4.09 -27.47
C VAL A 106 -12.86 5.61 -27.81
N SER A 107 -12.20 6.52 -27.08
CA SER A 107 -12.55 7.96 -27.01
C SER A 107 -11.37 8.97 -26.88
N TYR A 108 -11.69 10.30 -26.99
CA TYR A 108 -10.90 11.55 -26.68
C TYR A 108 -10.10 12.24 -27.83
N GLU A 109 -9.77 13.55 -27.86
CA GLU A 109 -10.43 14.82 -27.37
C GLU A 109 -9.72 16.10 -27.95
N ALA A 110 -10.41 17.19 -28.34
CA ALA A 110 -10.04 18.65 -28.42
C ALA A 110 -8.60 19.13 -28.84
N MET A 111 -8.44 20.22 -29.63
CA MET A 111 -8.49 21.67 -29.24
C MET A 111 -8.38 22.58 -30.53
N ASN A 112 -9.10 23.70 -30.87
CA ASN A 112 -9.81 24.74 -30.09
C ASN A 112 -10.64 25.94 -30.77
N VAL A 113 -10.45 26.41 -32.03
CA VAL A 113 -11.14 27.50 -32.86
C VAL A 113 -11.20 29.02 -32.42
N ILE A 114 -10.68 30.00 -33.24
CA ILE A 114 -10.71 31.52 -33.10
C ILE A 114 -11.48 32.26 -34.23
N ASP A 115 -12.46 33.14 -33.91
CA ASP A 115 -12.42 34.63 -34.05
C ASP A 115 -13.84 35.26 -33.96
N GLY A 116 -13.91 36.54 -33.55
CA GLY A 116 -14.98 37.45 -33.93
C GLY A 116 -16.13 37.63 -32.95
N LEU A 117 -16.04 38.65 -32.08
CA LEU A 117 -17.22 39.15 -31.35
C LEU A 117 -17.28 40.66 -31.14
N LYS A 118 -18.50 41.19 -31.31
CA LYS A 118 -18.94 42.48 -30.78
C LYS A 118 -19.73 42.24 -29.50
N GLY A 119 -19.51 43.05 -28.47
CA GLY A 119 -20.43 43.08 -27.33
C GLY A 119 -21.81 43.59 -27.77
N LEU A 120 -22.87 42.90 -27.40
CA LEU A 120 -24.25 43.35 -27.56
C LEU A 120 -24.83 43.69 -26.18
N GLY A 121 -24.78 44.98 -25.83
CA GLY A 121 -25.54 45.54 -24.72
C GLY A 121 -24.71 46.05 -23.55
N ASP A 122 -24.49 47.37 -23.51
CA ASP A 122 -24.55 48.09 -22.25
C ASP A 122 -26.02 48.08 -21.79
N GLY A 123 -26.43 47.11 -20.97
CA GLY A 123 -27.84 46.98 -20.57
C GLY A 123 -28.16 45.85 -19.59
N GLU A 124 -28.67 46.25 -18.42
CA GLU A 124 -29.51 45.45 -17.50
C GLU A 124 -28.93 44.13 -16.98
N PHE A 125 -28.03 44.24 -15.99
CA PHE A 125 -27.67 43.18 -15.02
C PHE A 125 -28.85 42.76 -14.09
N PHE A 126 -30.09 42.73 -14.56
CA PHE A 126 -31.28 42.45 -13.73
C PHE A 126 -32.39 41.66 -14.45
N GLN A 127 -32.31 40.32 -14.36
CA GLN A 127 -33.46 39.56 -13.87
C GLN A 127 -33.00 38.57 -12.81
N VAL A 128 -33.58 38.69 -11.62
CA VAL A 128 -33.49 37.67 -10.57
C VAL A 128 -34.51 36.60 -10.91
N ASP A 129 -34.05 35.44 -11.38
CA ASP A 129 -34.89 34.25 -11.43
C ASP A 129 -34.97 33.64 -10.03
N ALA A 130 -36.12 33.81 -9.36
CA ALA A 130 -36.32 33.47 -7.95
C ALA A 130 -36.38 31.95 -7.66
N ALA A 131 -35.87 31.13 -8.58
CA ALA A 131 -35.78 29.67 -8.50
C ALA A 131 -34.34 29.13 -8.47
N ILE A 132 -33.31 29.98 -8.66
CA ILE A 132 -31.89 29.60 -8.58
C ILE A 132 -31.21 30.46 -7.51
N ASP A 133 -30.22 29.88 -6.83
CA ASP A 133 -29.59 30.40 -5.62
C ASP A 133 -29.11 31.85 -5.75
N ALA A 134 -29.30 32.64 -4.69
CA ALA A 134 -29.20 34.09 -4.75
C ALA A 134 -27.77 34.60 -4.98
N SER A 135 -26.77 33.77 -4.67
CA SER A 135 -25.33 34.04 -4.66
C SER A 135 -24.62 33.86 -6.02
N ALA A 136 -25.36 33.90 -7.13
CA ALA A 136 -24.83 33.59 -8.46
C ALA A 136 -24.81 34.79 -9.43
N GLY A 137 -23.68 35.02 -10.10
CA GLY A 137 -23.52 35.95 -11.23
C GLY A 137 -23.22 35.21 -12.54
N TRP A 138 -23.37 35.87 -13.69
CA TRP A 138 -23.15 35.22 -14.99
C TRP A 138 -22.50 36.09 -16.08
N ILE A 139 -21.83 35.42 -17.02
CA ILE A 139 -21.19 35.97 -18.20
C ILE A 139 -21.75 35.25 -19.44
N VAL A 140 -22.14 35.98 -20.49
CA VAL A 140 -22.56 35.41 -21.77
C VAL A 140 -21.55 35.70 -22.87
N LEU A 141 -21.21 34.67 -23.64
CA LEU A 141 -20.44 34.74 -24.88
C LEU A 141 -21.34 34.33 -26.04
N ASP A 142 -21.55 35.22 -27.02
CA ASP A 142 -22.00 34.87 -28.38
C ASP A 142 -20.80 34.28 -29.15
N LEU A 143 -21.02 33.31 -30.03
CA LEU A 143 -20.01 32.63 -30.84
C LEU A 143 -20.05 33.07 -32.31
N GLY A 144 -20.86 34.09 -32.63
CA GLY A 144 -20.98 34.70 -33.97
C GLY A 144 -21.84 33.90 -34.94
N SER A 145 -21.85 32.57 -34.82
CA SER A 145 -22.77 31.64 -35.46
C SER A 145 -23.12 30.49 -34.52
N ASP A 146 -24.09 29.67 -34.91
CA ASP A 146 -24.26 28.34 -34.33
C ASP A 146 -22.94 27.56 -34.55
N LYS A 147 -22.28 27.14 -33.47
CA LYS A 147 -21.00 26.43 -33.48
C LYS A 147 -21.12 25.15 -32.64
N LEU A 148 -20.41 24.10 -33.05
CA LEU A 148 -20.26 22.91 -32.21
C LEU A 148 -19.22 23.22 -31.12
N SER A 149 -19.64 23.11 -29.85
CA SER A 149 -18.77 23.32 -28.69
C SER A 149 -18.96 22.19 -27.69
N SER A 150 -17.85 21.69 -27.16
CA SER A 150 -17.79 20.54 -26.25
C SER A 150 -17.01 20.83 -24.96
N LYS A 151 -16.24 21.92 -24.92
CA LYS A 151 -15.35 22.24 -23.81
C LYS A 151 -15.07 23.75 -23.77
N ALA A 152 -14.86 24.27 -22.58
CA ALA A 152 -14.34 25.63 -22.36
C ALA A 152 -13.40 25.61 -21.14
N ARG A 153 -12.30 26.35 -21.20
CA ARG A 153 -11.51 26.68 -20.01
C ARG A 153 -11.83 28.12 -19.59
N ILE A 154 -11.95 28.33 -18.29
CA ILE A 154 -12.05 29.66 -17.69
C ILE A 154 -10.73 29.91 -16.98
N TYR A 155 -10.01 30.94 -17.39
CA TYR A 155 -8.80 31.38 -16.73
C TYR A 155 -9.21 32.40 -15.65
N VAL A 156 -9.11 31.96 -14.40
CA VAL A 156 -9.48 32.72 -13.20
C VAL A 156 -8.15 33.07 -12.51
N PRO A 157 -7.60 34.28 -12.71
CA PRO A 157 -6.18 34.60 -12.55
C PRO A 157 -5.84 34.92 -11.09
N SER A 158 -6.29 34.10 -10.15
CA SER A 158 -6.39 34.52 -8.77
C SER A 158 -5.79 33.53 -7.77
N GLN A 159 -5.08 34.08 -6.79
CA GLN A 159 -4.84 33.48 -5.48
C GLN A 159 -5.96 33.95 -4.54
N ASP A 160 -7.21 33.81 -5.00
CA ASP A 160 -8.36 34.52 -4.43
C ASP A 160 -9.55 33.56 -4.43
N TYR A 161 -9.80 32.98 -3.25
CA TYR A 161 -10.55 31.74 -3.06
C TYR A 161 -12.06 31.88 -3.15
N ARG A 162 -12.54 33.10 -3.38
CA ARG A 162 -13.94 33.52 -3.31
C ARG A 162 -14.81 32.96 -4.43
N PHE A 163 -14.45 31.86 -5.11
CA PHE A 163 -15.21 31.23 -6.20
C PHE A 163 -15.24 29.71 -6.05
N SER A 164 -16.43 29.14 -5.84
CA SER A 164 -16.57 27.74 -5.40
C SER A 164 -17.24 26.81 -6.42
N ARG A 165 -18.11 27.31 -7.30
CA ARG A 165 -18.87 26.49 -8.28
C ARG A 165 -19.19 27.25 -9.57
N VAL A 166 -19.21 26.51 -10.68
CA VAL A 166 -19.63 27.00 -12.00
C VAL A 166 -20.61 26.05 -12.69
N GLN A 167 -21.60 26.64 -13.36
CA GLN A 167 -22.54 26.00 -14.28
C GLN A 167 -22.33 26.58 -15.68
N VAL A 168 -22.48 25.75 -16.72
CA VAL A 168 -22.39 26.18 -18.13
C VAL A 168 -23.66 25.82 -18.86
N GLU A 169 -24.22 26.79 -19.58
CA GLU A 169 -25.49 26.70 -20.29
C GLU A 169 -25.32 27.20 -21.72
N GLY A 170 -26.16 26.71 -22.64
CA GLY A 170 -26.06 27.02 -24.06
C GLY A 170 -27.41 27.40 -24.65
N SER A 171 -27.40 28.30 -25.63
CA SER A 171 -28.60 28.74 -26.36
C SER A 171 -28.29 28.96 -27.83
N VAL A 172 -29.30 28.82 -28.70
CA VAL A 172 -29.20 29.16 -30.13
C VAL A 172 -29.71 30.59 -30.39
N ASP A 173 -30.67 31.08 -29.61
CA ASP A 173 -31.31 32.39 -29.82
C ASP A 173 -30.96 33.44 -28.74
N GLY A 174 -30.33 33.03 -27.64
CA GLY A 174 -29.94 33.86 -26.51
C GLY A 174 -31.01 33.95 -25.40
N LYS A 175 -32.08 33.16 -25.47
CA LYS A 175 -33.23 33.21 -24.54
C LYS A 175 -33.59 31.84 -24.00
N ASP A 176 -33.68 30.84 -24.87
CA ASP A 176 -33.95 29.46 -24.47
C ASP A 176 -32.61 28.79 -24.12
N TRP A 177 -32.36 28.58 -22.82
CA TRP A 177 -31.10 28.06 -22.28
C TRP A 177 -31.20 26.58 -21.91
N VAL A 178 -30.19 25.79 -22.29
CA VAL A 178 -30.04 24.38 -21.95
C VAL A 178 -28.79 24.20 -21.09
N VAL A 179 -28.90 23.53 -19.95
CA VAL A 179 -27.75 23.23 -19.09
C VAL A 179 -26.83 22.21 -19.79
N LEU A 180 -25.62 22.65 -20.14
CA LEU A 180 -24.58 21.82 -20.78
C LEU A 180 -23.71 21.14 -19.73
N ARG A 181 -23.42 21.88 -18.66
CA ARG A 181 -22.71 21.41 -17.47
C ARG A 181 -23.45 21.91 -16.22
N PRO A 182 -24.00 21.02 -15.37
CA PRO A 182 -24.55 21.43 -14.08
C PRO A 182 -23.44 21.88 -13.13
N TRP A 183 -23.82 22.53 -12.03
CA TRP A 183 -22.92 23.01 -10.97
C TRP A 183 -21.76 22.04 -10.66
N THR A 184 -20.57 22.47 -11.06
CA THR A 184 -19.31 21.76 -10.88
C THR A 184 -18.50 22.51 -9.83
N ARG A 185 -18.10 21.83 -8.75
CA ARG A 185 -17.14 22.38 -7.77
C ARG A 185 -15.81 22.66 -8.47
N VAL A 186 -15.13 23.71 -8.03
CA VAL A 186 -13.81 24.08 -8.52
C VAL A 186 -12.82 24.05 -7.35
N ALA A 187 -11.63 23.49 -7.57
CA ALA A 187 -10.52 23.54 -6.63
C ALA A 187 -9.70 24.83 -6.84
N SER A 188 -8.79 25.15 -5.90
CA SER A 188 -7.90 26.31 -5.92
C SER A 188 -6.89 26.29 -7.09
N GLN A 189 -7.38 26.50 -8.31
CA GLN A 189 -6.63 26.44 -9.56
C GLN A 189 -6.86 27.68 -10.42
N ALA A 190 -5.78 28.33 -10.85
CA ALA A 190 -5.82 29.52 -11.71
C ALA A 190 -6.40 29.28 -13.12
N VAL A 191 -6.68 28.01 -13.49
CA VAL A 191 -7.29 27.62 -14.76
C VAL A 191 -8.32 26.51 -14.53
N VAL A 192 -9.56 26.77 -14.90
CA VAL A 192 -10.74 25.94 -14.63
C VAL A 192 -11.21 25.30 -15.92
N SER A 193 -10.84 24.03 -16.16
CA SER A 193 -11.25 23.30 -17.37
C SER A 193 -12.63 22.66 -17.21
N ILE A 194 -13.59 23.03 -18.06
CA ILE A 194 -14.97 22.51 -18.04
C ILE A 194 -15.31 21.80 -19.35
N SER A 195 -15.52 20.48 -19.28
CA SER A 195 -16.01 19.67 -20.41
C SER A 195 -17.51 19.36 -20.29
N TYR A 196 -18.23 19.49 -21.40
CA TYR A 196 -19.66 19.17 -21.55
C TYR A 196 -19.89 18.29 -22.79
N ALA A 197 -21.14 17.87 -23.02
CA ALA A 197 -21.46 17.14 -24.26
C ALA A 197 -21.36 18.08 -25.47
N PRO A 198 -20.84 17.63 -26.63
CA PRO A 198 -20.81 18.44 -27.85
C PRO A 198 -22.21 18.90 -28.25
N VAL A 199 -22.42 20.21 -28.31
CA VAL A 199 -23.71 20.83 -28.67
C VAL A 199 -23.53 21.92 -29.74
N SER A 200 -24.53 22.07 -30.59
CA SER A 200 -24.63 23.17 -31.54
C SER A 200 -25.32 24.35 -30.86
N VAL A 201 -24.55 25.36 -30.45
CA VAL A 201 -25.06 26.55 -29.75
C VAL A 201 -24.42 27.81 -30.34
N ARG A 202 -25.12 28.93 -30.23
CA ARG A 202 -24.58 30.24 -30.58
C ARG A 202 -24.16 31.04 -29.35
N TYR A 203 -24.83 30.87 -28.22
CA TYR A 203 -24.51 31.58 -26.99
C TYR A 203 -24.16 30.58 -25.90
N LEU A 204 -23.11 30.87 -25.14
CA LEU A 204 -22.74 30.19 -23.90
C LEU A 204 -22.94 31.13 -22.72
N ARG A 205 -23.61 30.68 -21.66
CA ARG A 205 -23.71 31.36 -20.36
C ARG A 205 -22.88 30.57 -19.36
N PHE A 206 -21.94 31.26 -18.72
CA PHE A 206 -21.18 30.77 -17.58
C PHE A 206 -21.77 31.42 -16.33
N THR A 207 -22.22 30.62 -15.37
CA THR A 207 -22.86 31.07 -14.14
C THR A 207 -22.00 30.63 -12.95
N PHE A 208 -21.60 31.57 -12.10
CA PHE A 208 -20.56 31.43 -11.08
C PHE A 208 -21.17 31.68 -9.70
N MET A 209 -20.91 30.79 -8.72
CA MET A 209 -21.13 31.07 -7.30
C MET A 209 -19.82 31.60 -6.71
N TYR A 210 -19.87 32.82 -6.17
CA TYR A 210 -18.70 33.51 -5.62
C TYR A 210 -19.09 34.37 -4.42
N ASP A 211 -18.16 34.54 -3.47
CA ASP A 211 -18.35 35.28 -2.23
C ASP A 211 -18.25 36.80 -2.50
N VAL A 212 -17.14 37.48 -2.21
CA VAL A 212 -17.10 38.97 -2.21
C VAL A 212 -16.80 39.61 -3.58
N SER A 213 -15.75 39.20 -4.31
CA SER A 213 -15.52 39.62 -5.71
C SER A 213 -14.83 38.53 -6.52
N LEU A 214 -15.01 38.58 -7.84
CA LEU A 214 -14.54 37.60 -8.83
C LEU A 214 -13.83 38.33 -9.97
N LEU A 215 -12.57 37.97 -10.23
CA LEU A 215 -11.80 38.40 -11.40
C LEU A 215 -11.73 37.26 -12.42
N VAL A 216 -11.93 37.55 -13.70
CA VAL A 216 -11.75 36.58 -14.80
C VAL A 216 -10.82 37.20 -15.85
N SER A 217 -9.60 36.67 -16.00
CA SER A 217 -8.61 37.20 -16.96
C SER A 217 -8.94 36.80 -18.38
N GLU A 218 -9.56 35.63 -18.57
CA GLU A 218 -9.73 35.02 -19.88
C GLU A 218 -10.76 33.89 -19.84
N ILE A 219 -11.55 33.76 -20.91
CA ILE A 219 -12.31 32.53 -21.19
C ILE A 219 -11.87 32.02 -22.56
N GLU A 220 -11.44 30.76 -22.59
CA GLU A 220 -10.99 30.01 -23.76
C GLU A 220 -12.12 29.03 -24.14
N VAL A 221 -12.90 29.33 -25.18
CA VAL A 221 -13.95 28.42 -25.68
C VAL A 221 -13.35 27.50 -26.75
N LEU A 222 -13.54 26.19 -26.58
CA LEU A 222 -12.89 25.18 -27.40
C LEU A 222 -13.91 24.67 -28.45
N GLY A 223 -13.91 25.28 -29.64
CA GLY A 223 -14.66 24.84 -30.82
C GLY A 223 -13.85 23.87 -31.69
N GLU A 224 -14.53 23.08 -32.54
CA GLU A 224 -13.93 21.84 -33.06
C GLU A 224 -14.07 21.57 -34.58
N ASP A 225 -13.08 22.01 -35.37
CA ASP A 225 -13.10 21.98 -36.85
C ASP A 225 -11.97 21.09 -37.48
N SER A 226 -12.14 19.75 -37.55
CA SER A 226 -11.42 18.82 -38.49
C SER A 226 -11.80 17.33 -38.29
N GLY A 227 -11.70 16.47 -39.31
CA GLY A 227 -12.13 15.06 -39.21
C GLY A 227 -11.45 14.07 -40.18
N TYR A 228 -11.68 12.76 -39.97
CA TYR A 228 -11.10 11.67 -40.76
C TYR A 228 -12.12 10.56 -41.06
N LEU A 229 -12.15 10.08 -42.31
CA LEU A 229 -12.91 8.90 -42.73
C LEU A 229 -11.99 7.68 -42.74
N ILE A 230 -12.37 6.61 -42.04
CA ILE A 230 -11.73 5.28 -42.14
C ILE A 230 -12.66 4.33 -42.89
N PHE A 231 -12.13 3.67 -43.92
CA PHE A 231 -12.87 2.70 -44.76
C PHE A 231 -11.92 1.67 -45.40
N PHE A 232 -12.46 0.55 -45.86
CA PHE A 232 -11.72 -0.42 -46.67
C PHE A 232 -11.68 0.06 -48.13
N ALA A 233 -10.48 0.23 -48.69
CA ALA A 233 -10.20 0.99 -49.90
C ALA A 233 -9.56 0.14 -50.99
N ASP A 234 -10.33 -0.13 -52.04
CA ASP A 234 -9.87 -0.81 -53.23
C ASP A 234 -9.17 0.20 -54.15
N ALA A 235 -7.84 0.16 -54.20
CA ALA A 235 -7.01 1.06 -55.00
C ALA A 235 -7.21 0.94 -56.53
N SER A 236 -8.10 0.06 -57.00
CA SER A 236 -8.54 0.01 -58.42
C SER A 236 -9.76 0.88 -58.73
N LYS A 237 -10.42 1.46 -57.72
CA LYS A 237 -11.68 2.23 -57.85
C LYS A 237 -11.47 3.74 -57.82
N GLN A 238 -12.50 4.49 -58.20
CA GLN A 238 -12.58 5.93 -57.91
C GLN A 238 -13.53 6.18 -56.74
N TYR A 239 -13.14 7.11 -55.86
CA TYR A 239 -13.89 7.46 -54.66
C TYR A 239 -14.33 8.93 -54.72
N GLU A 240 -15.56 9.19 -54.32
CA GLU A 240 -16.21 10.51 -54.28
C GLU A 240 -16.84 10.71 -52.89
N LEU A 241 -16.71 11.90 -52.31
CA LEU A 241 -17.39 12.29 -51.07
C LEU A 241 -18.45 13.35 -51.37
N PHE A 242 -19.72 12.99 -51.22
CA PHE A 242 -20.87 13.88 -51.42
C PHE A 242 -21.32 14.50 -50.09
N TYR A 243 -21.70 15.78 -50.13
CA TYR A 243 -22.13 16.55 -48.96
C TYR A 243 -23.10 17.71 -49.30
N GLY A 244 -23.72 18.30 -48.26
CA GLY A 244 -24.63 19.44 -48.37
C GLY A 244 -26.08 19.09 -48.71
N ASN A 245 -26.49 17.84 -48.47
CA ASN A 245 -27.87 17.39 -48.68
C ASN A 245 -28.68 17.52 -47.38
N ARG A 246 -29.45 18.61 -47.26
CA ARG A 246 -30.20 18.93 -46.03
C ARG A 246 -31.23 17.87 -45.65
N ASP A 247 -31.83 17.20 -46.64
CA ASP A 247 -32.88 16.19 -46.46
C ASP A 247 -32.32 14.77 -46.26
N ALA A 248 -30.99 14.59 -46.30
CA ALA A 248 -30.37 13.31 -46.00
C ALA A 248 -30.53 12.93 -44.51
N GLY A 249 -30.92 11.67 -44.28
CA GLY A 249 -30.78 11.01 -42.98
C GLY A 249 -29.36 10.45 -42.79
N LYS A 250 -29.06 9.97 -41.57
CA LYS A 250 -27.78 9.30 -41.26
C LYS A 250 -27.54 8.08 -42.17
N PRO A 251 -26.28 7.68 -42.41
CA PRO A 251 -25.97 6.46 -43.14
C PRO A 251 -26.61 5.22 -42.52
N ALA A 252 -26.90 4.21 -43.34
CA ALA A 252 -27.64 3.01 -42.93
C ALA A 252 -26.80 1.95 -42.18
N TYR A 253 -25.50 2.20 -42.01
CA TYR A 253 -24.57 1.39 -41.23
C TYR A 253 -24.27 2.04 -39.87
N ASP A 254 -23.82 1.21 -38.92
CA ASP A 254 -23.55 1.63 -37.54
C ASP A 254 -22.35 2.59 -37.46
N THR A 255 -22.65 3.88 -37.23
CA THR A 255 -21.69 4.98 -37.11
C THR A 255 -21.60 5.50 -35.67
N SER A 256 -21.83 4.65 -34.67
CA SER A 256 -21.91 4.99 -33.22
C SER A 256 -20.59 5.46 -32.55
N GLY A 257 -19.69 6.11 -33.29
CA GLY A 257 -18.45 6.71 -32.79
C GLY A 257 -18.16 8.13 -33.28
N LEU A 258 -19.12 8.84 -33.91
CA LEU A 258 -18.97 10.28 -34.18
C LEU A 258 -18.97 11.07 -32.86
N TYR A 259 -17.87 11.78 -32.55
CA TYR A 259 -17.80 13.20 -32.14
C TYR A 259 -16.36 13.60 -31.73
N VAL A 260 -16.12 14.92 -31.56
CA VAL A 260 -14.95 15.59 -30.93
C VAL A 260 -13.70 15.79 -31.84
N SER A 261 -13.46 17.03 -32.30
CA SER A 261 -12.55 17.43 -33.41
C SER A 261 -11.34 18.31 -32.95
N ALA A 262 -10.91 19.41 -33.63
CA ALA A 262 -9.98 20.39 -32.99
C ALA A 262 -9.07 21.31 -33.89
N LEU A 263 -9.11 22.68 -33.82
CA LEU A 263 -8.02 23.62 -34.26
C LEU A 263 -7.98 25.07 -33.61
N THR A 264 -7.14 25.37 -32.59
CA THR A 264 -6.68 26.73 -32.05
C THR A 264 -7.66 27.84 -31.53
N PRO A 265 -7.59 28.41 -30.27
CA PRO A 265 -8.73 28.88 -29.40
C PRO A 265 -9.30 30.32 -29.35
N TYR A 266 -10.63 30.44 -29.24
CA TYR A 266 -11.35 31.70 -28.95
C TYR A 266 -11.12 32.16 -27.50
N VAL A 267 -10.42 33.29 -27.37
CA VAL A 267 -9.98 33.88 -26.10
C VAL A 267 -10.64 35.25 -25.88
N ARG A 268 -11.12 35.52 -24.65
CA ARG A 268 -11.64 36.84 -24.25
C ARG A 268 -11.26 37.23 -22.82
N THR A 269 -10.57 38.35 -22.67
CA THR A 269 -10.29 39.00 -21.37
C THR A 269 -11.50 39.77 -20.83
N LEU A 270 -11.68 39.70 -19.50
CA LEU A 270 -12.74 40.35 -18.73
C LEU A 270 -12.14 41.14 -17.53
N GLY A 271 -12.98 41.64 -16.63
CA GLY A 271 -12.57 42.48 -15.49
C GLY A 271 -12.90 41.86 -14.12
N GLU A 272 -12.84 42.69 -13.08
CA GLU A 272 -13.30 42.35 -11.72
C GLU A 272 -14.81 42.66 -11.57
N TYR A 273 -15.52 41.79 -10.86
CA TYR A 273 -16.95 41.88 -10.57
C TYR A 273 -17.19 41.69 -9.06
N VAL A 274 -17.85 42.64 -8.40
CA VAL A 274 -18.17 42.58 -6.95
C VAL A 274 -19.57 42.01 -6.74
N ASN A 275 -19.72 41.10 -5.78
CA ASN A 275 -21.02 40.51 -5.44
C ASN A 275 -21.88 41.50 -4.64
N PRO A 276 -23.08 41.89 -5.12
CA PRO A 276 -23.95 42.83 -4.41
C PRO A 276 -24.57 42.31 -3.09
N GLN A 277 -24.36 41.04 -2.72
CA GLN A 277 -24.93 40.46 -1.49
C GLN A 277 -23.95 40.38 -0.31
N PHE A 278 -22.64 40.42 -0.54
CA PHE A 278 -21.64 40.39 0.54
C PHE A 278 -21.42 41.80 1.13
N THR A 279 -22.52 42.43 1.53
CA THR A 279 -22.55 43.73 2.21
C THR A 279 -23.08 43.64 3.64
N SER A 280 -23.17 42.41 4.19
CA SER A 280 -23.51 42.11 5.57
C SER A 280 -22.79 40.83 6.00
N ASP A 281 -21.81 41.00 6.89
CA ASP A 281 -21.72 40.22 8.15
C ASP A 281 -22.26 38.78 8.04
N PRO A 282 -21.45 37.82 7.54
CA PRO A 282 -21.96 36.49 7.15
C PRO A 282 -22.12 35.49 8.30
N ASP A 283 -21.65 35.83 9.51
CA ASP A 283 -21.70 34.99 10.72
C ASP A 283 -22.20 35.72 11.99
N ASP A 284 -22.70 36.95 11.84
CA ASP A 284 -23.33 37.81 12.87
C ASP A 284 -22.35 38.28 13.98
N ASP A 285 -21.06 38.46 13.69
CA ASP A 285 -20.05 38.93 14.66
C ASP A 285 -19.99 40.47 14.82
N GLY A 286 -20.43 41.22 13.80
CA GLY A 286 -20.43 42.68 13.78
C GLY A 286 -19.38 43.33 12.85
N VAL A 287 -18.52 42.54 12.20
CA VAL A 287 -17.59 42.94 11.14
C VAL A 287 -18.25 42.68 9.76
N GLY A 288 -17.60 43.01 8.65
CA GLY A 288 -18.22 42.86 7.33
C GLY A 288 -17.25 43.09 6.17
N LEU A 289 -17.25 44.29 5.57
CA LEU A 289 -16.31 44.59 4.50
C LEU A 289 -14.89 44.74 5.07
N GLY A 290 -14.06 43.73 4.84
CA GLY A 290 -12.69 43.63 5.37
C GLY A 290 -12.55 42.68 6.55
N ASP A 291 -13.57 41.86 6.81
CA ASP A 291 -13.52 40.72 7.73
C ASP A 291 -12.48 39.67 7.29
N ASN A 292 -11.54 39.31 8.18
CA ASN A 292 -10.49 38.31 7.94
C ASN A 292 -10.87 36.86 8.30
N CYS A 293 -12.03 36.61 8.92
CA CYS A 293 -12.58 35.27 9.15
C CYS A 293 -14.09 35.19 8.86
N ALA A 294 -14.49 35.50 7.62
CA ALA A 294 -15.88 35.66 7.13
C ALA A 294 -16.87 34.45 7.24
N ARG A 295 -16.60 33.49 8.13
CA ARG A 295 -17.42 32.33 8.53
C ARG A 295 -17.21 31.90 10.00
N ILE A 296 -16.27 32.50 10.74
CA ILE A 296 -15.89 32.15 12.12
C ILE A 296 -15.75 33.44 12.97
N PRO A 297 -16.76 33.78 13.81
CA PRO A 297 -16.84 35.05 14.54
C PRO A 297 -15.58 35.44 15.34
N ASN A 298 -14.94 36.54 14.96
CA ASN A 298 -13.69 37.04 15.55
C ASN A 298 -13.66 38.59 15.62
N VAL A 299 -14.52 39.14 16.48
CA VAL A 299 -14.81 40.59 16.61
C VAL A 299 -13.57 41.47 16.90
N ASP A 300 -12.47 40.89 17.38
CA ASP A 300 -11.19 41.56 17.59
C ASP A 300 -10.31 41.64 16.33
N GLN A 301 -10.59 40.81 15.32
CA GLN A 301 -9.91 40.72 14.02
C GLN A 301 -8.40 40.57 14.19
N SER A 302 -7.98 39.76 15.15
CA SER A 302 -6.58 39.37 15.33
C SER A 302 -6.10 38.64 14.07
N ASP A 303 -4.97 39.10 13.55
CA ASP A 303 -4.16 38.54 12.46
C ASP A 303 -2.72 38.83 12.88
N ARG A 304 -2.06 37.80 13.44
CA ARG A 304 -0.80 37.95 14.17
C ARG A 304 0.40 38.09 13.25
N ASP A 305 0.45 37.31 12.19
CA ASP A 305 1.58 37.36 11.26
C ASP A 305 1.39 38.46 10.20
N VAL A 306 0.15 38.86 9.89
CA VAL A 306 -0.31 39.87 8.91
C VAL A 306 -0.37 39.38 7.45
N ASP A 307 -1.03 38.25 7.18
CA ASP A 307 -1.22 37.74 5.81
C ASP A 307 -2.61 38.01 5.20
N GLY A 308 -3.61 38.26 6.05
CA GLY A 308 -5.00 38.52 5.66
C GLY A 308 -6.02 37.47 6.13
N VAL A 309 -5.60 36.37 6.74
CA VAL A 309 -6.44 35.42 7.51
C VAL A 309 -6.38 35.81 9.00
N GLY A 310 -7.43 35.55 9.78
CA GLY A 310 -7.42 35.85 11.21
C GLY A 310 -7.09 34.66 12.11
N ASP A 311 -6.47 34.89 13.28
CA ASP A 311 -6.08 33.91 14.31
C ASP A 311 -7.20 32.91 14.72
N ALA A 312 -8.47 33.19 14.39
CA ALA A 312 -9.64 32.36 14.70
C ALA A 312 -10.02 31.35 13.59
N CYS A 313 -9.52 31.54 12.37
CA CYS A 313 -9.75 30.69 11.21
C CYS A 313 -8.47 30.27 10.47
N ASP A 314 -7.32 30.74 10.95
CA ASP A 314 -5.99 30.43 10.47
C ASP A 314 -5.48 29.08 11.01
N LEU A 315 -4.99 28.23 10.10
CA LEU A 315 -4.40 26.91 10.40
C LEU A 315 -2.92 27.01 10.80
N CYS A 316 -2.26 28.14 10.54
CA CYS A 316 -0.88 28.42 10.91
C CYS A 316 -0.69 29.83 11.55
N PRO A 317 -1.26 30.16 12.73
CA PRO A 317 -1.30 31.51 13.34
C PRO A 317 0.00 32.23 13.69
N ASP A 318 1.15 31.76 13.20
CA ASP A 318 2.47 32.37 13.31
C ASP A 318 3.28 32.31 11.98
N VAL A 319 2.72 31.77 10.86
CA VAL A 319 3.45 31.40 9.63
C VAL A 319 2.66 31.64 8.30
N LYS A 320 2.61 32.90 7.86
CA LYS A 320 2.17 33.42 6.55
C LYS A 320 1.80 32.40 5.47
N ASP A 321 0.55 31.97 5.44
CA ASP A 321 0.01 31.14 4.37
C ASP A 321 -1.47 31.45 4.03
N ALA A 322 -1.75 32.64 3.48
CA ALA A 322 -3.09 33.07 3.02
C ALA A 322 -3.73 32.20 1.90
N LEU A 323 -3.13 31.06 1.59
CA LEU A 323 -3.66 29.98 0.76
C LEU A 323 -4.35 28.88 1.59
N GLN A 324 -4.02 28.77 2.89
CA GLN A 324 -4.58 27.88 3.91
C GLN A 324 -4.74 26.45 3.38
N ASN A 325 -3.62 25.89 2.94
CA ASN A 325 -3.61 24.53 2.39
C ASN A 325 -3.49 23.54 3.54
N ASP A 326 -4.39 22.57 3.59
CA ASP A 326 -4.36 21.43 4.50
C ASP A 326 -4.67 20.20 3.64
N ARG A 327 -3.66 19.34 3.48
CA ARG A 327 -3.62 18.30 2.44
C ARG A 327 -4.32 17.00 2.82
N ASP A 328 -4.34 16.65 4.10
CA ASP A 328 -4.89 15.40 4.65
C ASP A 328 -6.03 15.62 5.66
N ASN A 329 -6.28 16.88 6.03
CA ASN A 329 -7.43 17.39 6.76
C ASN A 329 -7.33 17.09 8.27
N ASP A 330 -6.14 17.35 8.82
CA ASP A 330 -5.76 17.11 10.22
C ASP A 330 -6.03 18.29 11.17
N GLY A 331 -5.98 19.52 10.65
CA GLY A 331 -6.21 20.76 11.41
C GLY A 331 -5.01 21.73 11.46
N TRP A 332 -3.83 21.32 11.00
CA TRP A 332 -2.67 22.19 10.74
C TRP A 332 -2.55 22.48 9.24
N GLY A 333 -1.90 23.59 8.87
CA GLY A 333 -1.64 23.92 7.47
C GLY A 333 -0.30 23.38 6.97
N ASP A 334 -0.21 23.06 5.67
CA ASP A 334 0.98 22.62 4.92
C ASP A 334 2.25 23.49 5.16
N ALA A 335 2.10 24.70 5.74
CA ALA A 335 3.16 25.64 6.05
C ALA A 335 3.75 25.52 7.48
N CYS A 336 3.05 24.85 8.40
CA CYS A 336 3.44 24.69 9.81
C CYS A 336 3.27 23.25 10.36
N ASP A 337 2.54 22.39 9.66
CA ASP A 337 2.50 20.94 9.84
C ASP A 337 3.91 20.32 9.65
N ASN A 338 4.28 19.38 10.52
CA ASN A 338 5.57 18.67 10.44
C ASN A 338 5.51 17.36 9.62
N CYS A 339 4.32 16.95 9.16
CA CYS A 339 4.10 15.90 8.16
C CYS A 339 3.05 16.23 7.08
N PRO A 340 3.21 17.27 6.23
CA PRO A 340 2.23 17.75 5.21
C PRO A 340 1.61 16.71 4.24
N GLY A 341 0.71 15.86 4.72
CA GLY A 341 0.18 14.68 4.01
C GLY A 341 0.14 13.35 4.78
N VAL A 342 0.43 13.31 6.09
CA VAL A 342 0.32 12.12 6.97
C VAL A 342 -0.39 12.39 8.32
N TYR A 343 -1.54 13.07 8.30
CA TYR A 343 -2.54 13.24 9.39
C TYR A 343 -2.01 12.97 10.82
N ASN A 344 -1.60 14.03 11.51
CA ASN A 344 -0.79 13.99 12.71
C ASN A 344 -1.16 15.08 13.73
N PRO A 345 -2.44 15.29 14.14
CA PRO A 345 -2.87 16.57 14.74
C PRO A 345 -2.24 16.94 16.08
N GLY A 346 -1.49 16.02 16.69
CA GLY A 346 -0.69 16.25 17.88
C GLY A 346 0.68 16.88 17.63
N GLN A 347 1.14 17.01 16.38
CA GLN A 347 2.46 17.56 15.99
C GLN A 347 3.61 16.95 16.82
N LEU A 348 3.61 15.63 16.99
CA LEU A 348 4.65 14.94 17.76
C LEU A 348 5.96 14.92 16.97
N ASP A 349 7.04 15.28 17.63
CA ASP A 349 8.42 15.39 17.16
C ASP A 349 9.26 15.08 18.40
N ASP A 350 9.84 13.87 18.45
CA ASP A 350 10.41 13.31 19.69
C ASP A 350 11.92 13.59 19.84
N ASP A 351 12.66 13.81 18.74
CA ASP A 351 14.09 14.16 18.76
C ASP A 351 14.39 15.64 18.40
N LEU A 352 13.38 16.39 17.95
CA LEU A 352 13.38 17.83 17.66
C LEU A 352 14.20 18.21 16.41
N ASP A 353 14.20 17.33 15.40
CA ASP A 353 14.67 17.59 14.03
C ASP A 353 13.79 18.60 13.27
N GLY A 354 12.47 18.48 13.42
CA GLY A 354 11.46 19.29 12.73
C GLY A 354 10.59 18.51 11.72
N VAL A 355 10.88 17.24 11.44
CA VAL A 355 9.93 16.27 10.87
C VAL A 355 9.03 15.72 11.99
N GLY A 356 7.80 15.33 11.66
CA GLY A 356 6.88 14.72 12.63
C GLY A 356 7.06 13.21 12.75
N PHE A 357 6.94 12.67 13.96
CA PHE A 357 6.98 11.23 14.26
C PHE A 357 6.09 10.39 13.33
N ALA A 358 4.98 10.95 12.83
CA ALA A 358 4.07 10.27 11.90
C ALA A 358 4.65 9.95 10.51
N CYS A 359 5.74 10.62 10.11
CA CYS A 359 6.33 10.52 8.78
C CYS A 359 7.87 10.44 8.77
N ASP A 360 8.50 10.25 9.93
CA ASP A 360 9.96 10.22 10.11
C ASP A 360 10.56 8.78 10.10
N ASP A 361 11.86 8.71 9.87
CA ASP A 361 12.72 7.52 9.63
C ASP A 361 14.11 7.81 10.25
N ASN A 362 14.17 7.86 11.59
CA ASN A 362 15.28 8.52 12.31
C ASN A 362 16.62 7.75 12.25
N ASP A 363 16.59 6.45 11.95
CA ASP A 363 17.80 5.64 11.75
C ASP A 363 18.18 5.42 10.27
N GLY A 364 17.26 5.69 9.34
CA GLY A 364 17.45 5.57 7.90
C GLY A 364 17.36 4.14 7.36
N ASP A 365 16.67 3.21 8.03
CA ASP A 365 16.45 1.85 7.54
C ASP A 365 15.37 1.75 6.43
N GLY A 366 14.42 2.68 6.42
CA GLY A 366 13.30 2.74 5.47
C GLY A 366 11.94 2.31 6.03
N VAL A 367 11.85 2.02 7.32
CA VAL A 367 10.60 1.94 8.10
C VAL A 367 10.34 3.30 8.76
N LEU A 368 9.06 3.66 8.93
CA LEU A 368 8.69 4.90 9.63
C LEU A 368 8.43 4.60 11.11
N ASN A 369 8.85 5.47 12.02
CA ASN A 369 8.72 5.30 13.47
C ASN A 369 7.36 4.77 13.99
N PRO A 370 6.18 5.16 13.45
CA PRO A 370 4.89 4.65 13.93
C PRO A 370 4.62 3.18 13.58
N SER A 371 5.50 2.58 12.76
CA SER A 371 5.48 1.19 12.32
C SER A 371 6.76 0.44 12.68
N ASP A 372 7.72 1.09 13.34
CA ASP A 372 8.98 0.49 13.77
C ASP A 372 8.83 -0.21 15.13
N ASN A 373 9.57 -1.31 15.30
CA ASN A 373 9.72 -2.02 16.57
C ASN A 373 11.10 -1.84 17.24
N CYS A 374 11.96 -0.96 16.72
CA CYS A 374 13.23 -0.55 17.34
C CYS A 374 13.49 0.96 17.20
N GLU A 375 14.50 1.45 17.93
CA GLU A 375 15.09 2.79 17.77
C GLU A 375 16.38 2.74 16.90
N GLY A 376 16.59 1.69 16.08
CA GLY A 376 17.88 1.50 15.39
C GLY A 376 18.04 0.27 14.48
N TYR A 377 18.20 0.58 13.19
CA TYR A 377 18.44 -0.20 11.98
C TYR A 377 18.11 -1.70 12.04
N ASN A 378 16.90 -2.04 11.61
CA ASN A 378 16.32 -3.37 11.60
C ASN A 378 15.29 -3.55 10.45
N PRO A 379 15.67 -3.37 9.15
CA PRO A 379 14.71 -3.19 8.05
C PRO A 379 13.97 -4.46 7.61
N ASP A 380 14.13 -5.57 8.33
CA ASP A 380 13.29 -6.76 8.22
C ASP A 380 12.21 -6.85 9.33
N GLN A 381 12.25 -5.94 10.31
CA GLN A 381 11.31 -5.77 11.42
C GLN A 381 11.01 -7.09 12.13
N LEU A 382 12.05 -7.94 12.26
CA LEU A 382 11.91 -9.27 12.82
C LEU A 382 11.57 -9.20 14.31
N ASP A 383 10.40 -9.72 14.66
CA ASP A 383 9.92 -9.90 16.03
C ASP A 383 9.42 -11.35 16.15
N VAL A 384 10.21 -12.19 16.81
CA VAL A 384 9.93 -13.63 16.97
C VAL A 384 8.98 -13.90 18.14
N ASN A 385 9.01 -13.10 19.20
CA ASN A 385 8.27 -13.37 20.45
C ASN A 385 6.84 -12.74 20.45
N ARG A 386 6.66 -11.65 19.70
CA ARG A 386 5.46 -10.79 19.54
C ARG A 386 5.05 -9.97 20.75
N ASP A 387 6.01 -9.40 21.45
CA ASP A 387 5.78 -8.37 22.47
C ASP A 387 5.75 -6.93 21.90
N GLY A 388 6.33 -6.70 20.72
CA GLY A 388 6.40 -5.42 20.03
C GLY A 388 7.76 -4.73 20.05
N VAL A 389 8.81 -5.38 20.55
CA VAL A 389 10.22 -4.97 20.41
C VAL A 389 10.89 -5.87 19.37
N GLY A 390 11.68 -5.30 18.46
CA GLY A 390 12.38 -6.07 17.42
C GLY A 390 13.57 -6.87 17.95
N ASP A 391 13.82 -8.06 17.39
CA ASP A 391 14.94 -8.95 17.71
C ASP A 391 16.32 -8.24 17.67
N ALA A 392 16.45 -7.14 16.91
CA ALA A 392 17.67 -6.35 16.74
C ALA A 392 17.96 -5.33 17.87
N CYS A 393 16.95 -4.98 18.66
CA CYS A 393 17.04 -4.05 19.80
C CYS A 393 16.58 -4.67 21.12
N ASN A 394 16.07 -5.90 21.12
CA ASN A 394 15.52 -6.53 22.31
C ASN A 394 16.57 -6.77 23.41
N ASP A 395 16.11 -6.50 24.63
CA ASP A 395 16.81 -6.48 25.92
C ASP A 395 15.80 -7.05 26.94
N ASP A 396 15.87 -8.37 27.15
CA ASP A 396 14.87 -9.15 27.90
C ASP A 396 14.85 -8.79 29.40
N ASP A 397 15.99 -8.37 29.97
CA ASP A 397 16.17 -8.18 31.41
C ASP A 397 16.33 -6.71 31.85
N ARG A 398 16.68 -5.83 30.91
CA ARG A 398 16.73 -4.36 30.98
C ARG A 398 17.94 -3.80 31.72
N ASP A 399 19.10 -4.41 31.49
CA ASP A 399 20.39 -3.95 31.95
C ASP A 399 21.00 -2.85 31.05
N GLY A 400 20.61 -2.80 29.76
CA GLY A 400 21.13 -1.88 28.75
C GLY A 400 22.04 -2.53 27.68
N VAL A 401 22.25 -3.84 27.73
CA VAL A 401 22.87 -4.68 26.70
C VAL A 401 21.77 -5.46 25.97
N ARG A 402 21.97 -5.75 24.69
CA ARG A 402 20.97 -6.46 23.87
C ARG A 402 21.22 -7.96 23.88
N ASN A 403 20.16 -8.76 23.76
CA ASN A 403 20.16 -10.23 23.85
C ASN A 403 21.17 -10.99 22.95
N PHE A 404 21.80 -10.33 21.96
CA PHE A 404 22.82 -10.93 21.08
C PHE A 404 24.25 -10.43 21.36
N GLU A 405 24.40 -9.42 22.21
CA GLU A 405 25.66 -8.86 22.72
C GLU A 405 25.89 -9.23 24.20
N ASP A 406 24.85 -9.72 24.87
CA ASP A 406 24.78 -10.11 26.28
C ASP A 406 25.33 -11.53 26.54
N ASN A 407 26.06 -11.69 27.65
CA ASN A 407 26.58 -12.96 28.17
C ASN A 407 25.80 -13.53 29.37
N CYS A 408 24.71 -12.90 29.83
CA CYS A 408 23.80 -13.44 30.84
C CYS A 408 22.30 -13.33 30.47
N PRO A 409 21.42 -14.13 31.12
CA PRO A 409 19.97 -13.90 31.10
C PRO A 409 19.47 -13.11 32.33
N SER A 410 20.35 -12.37 33.02
CA SER A 410 19.98 -11.61 34.23
C SER A 410 20.92 -10.43 34.53
N PRO A 411 20.40 -9.26 34.98
CA PRO A 411 21.03 -7.98 34.67
C PRO A 411 22.47 -7.81 35.16
N ASN A 412 23.40 -7.62 34.22
CA ASN A 412 24.84 -7.51 34.47
C ASN A 412 25.54 -6.41 33.62
N PRO A 413 25.22 -5.09 33.76
CA PRO A 413 25.57 -4.03 32.79
C PRO A 413 27.07 -3.73 32.58
N LEU A 414 27.93 -4.49 33.22
CA LEU A 414 29.38 -4.44 33.12
C LEU A 414 29.95 -5.57 32.25
N GLN A 415 29.14 -6.60 31.94
CA GLN A 415 29.49 -7.78 31.13
C GLN A 415 30.83 -8.39 31.58
N GLU A 416 30.96 -8.57 32.91
CA GLU A 416 32.14 -9.19 33.51
C GLU A 416 32.14 -10.70 33.20
N ASP A 417 33.27 -11.18 32.69
CA ASP A 417 33.54 -12.58 32.33
C ASP A 417 35.05 -12.81 32.59
N VAL A 418 35.36 -13.47 33.70
CA VAL A 418 36.71 -13.57 34.26
C VAL A 418 37.61 -14.56 33.54
N ASP A 419 37.07 -15.63 32.94
CA ASP A 419 37.85 -16.67 32.29
C ASP A 419 37.64 -16.81 30.77
N GLN A 420 36.61 -16.14 30.24
CA GLN A 420 36.29 -15.88 28.82
C GLN A 420 35.63 -17.06 28.09
N ASP A 421 34.76 -17.82 28.74
CA ASP A 421 33.96 -18.88 28.11
C ASP A 421 32.71 -18.36 27.37
N GLY A 422 32.25 -17.14 27.71
CA GLY A 422 31.07 -16.52 27.10
C GLY A 422 29.80 -16.54 27.96
N VAL A 423 29.88 -17.00 29.22
CA VAL A 423 28.87 -16.82 30.27
C VAL A 423 29.38 -15.77 31.25
N GLY A 424 28.53 -14.83 31.68
CA GLY A 424 28.96 -13.75 32.58
C GLY A 424 29.07 -14.16 34.06
N ASP A 425 29.97 -13.51 34.80
CA ASP A 425 30.28 -13.70 36.23
C ASP A 425 29.05 -13.72 37.18
N LEU A 426 27.89 -13.19 36.75
CA LEU A 426 26.64 -13.16 37.54
C LEU A 426 25.68 -14.32 37.27
N CYS A 427 25.89 -15.08 36.18
CA CYS A 427 25.06 -16.22 35.78
C CYS A 427 25.87 -17.51 35.56
N ASP A 428 27.21 -17.44 35.56
CA ASP A 428 28.13 -18.58 35.54
C ASP A 428 28.16 -19.33 36.89
N ASN A 429 27.99 -20.65 36.85
CA ASN A 429 28.11 -21.54 38.02
C ASN A 429 29.56 -21.92 38.40
N CYS A 430 30.56 -21.60 37.55
CA CYS A 430 31.99 -21.71 37.85
C CYS A 430 32.84 -20.49 37.41
N PRO A 431 32.67 -19.27 37.99
CA PRO A 431 33.29 -17.96 37.58
C PRO A 431 34.82 -17.80 37.49
N ARG A 432 35.59 -18.90 37.35
CA ARG A 432 37.05 -18.97 37.17
C ARG A 432 37.51 -20.22 36.39
N LEU A 433 36.61 -21.11 35.94
CA LEU A 433 36.93 -22.44 35.40
C LEU A 433 36.15 -22.88 34.13
N ARG A 434 35.90 -22.00 33.15
CA ARG A 434 35.51 -22.30 31.74
C ARG A 434 34.64 -23.55 31.53
N ASN A 435 33.34 -23.37 31.49
CA ASN A 435 32.35 -24.39 31.19
C ASN A 435 31.19 -23.82 30.35
N GLU A 436 31.46 -23.61 29.06
CA GLU A 436 30.55 -23.06 28.03
C GLU A 436 29.16 -23.75 27.96
N ASN A 437 29.03 -24.92 28.59
CA ASN A 437 27.82 -25.74 28.65
C ASN A 437 27.06 -25.65 29.98
N GLN A 438 27.58 -24.94 30.99
CA GLN A 438 26.99 -24.72 32.32
C GLN A 438 26.40 -26.01 32.92
N ALA A 439 27.20 -27.08 32.91
CA ALA A 439 26.80 -28.36 33.46
C ALA A 439 26.79 -28.32 34.98
N ASP A 440 25.67 -28.77 35.54
CA ASP A 440 25.36 -28.93 36.95
C ASP A 440 24.54 -30.24 37.04
N ALA A 441 25.14 -31.29 37.61
CA ALA A 441 24.60 -32.64 37.58
C ALA A 441 23.52 -32.94 38.64
N ASP A 442 23.46 -32.19 39.75
CA ASP A 442 22.52 -32.42 40.85
C ASP A 442 21.57 -31.24 41.17
N ALA A 443 21.77 -30.09 40.50
CA ALA A 443 21.00 -28.86 40.55
C ALA A 443 21.13 -28.04 41.85
N ASP A 444 22.33 -28.03 42.42
CA ASP A 444 22.75 -27.22 43.57
C ASP A 444 23.03 -25.74 43.20
N GLY A 445 23.62 -25.49 42.03
CA GLY A 445 24.06 -24.17 41.57
C GLY A 445 25.58 -23.96 41.48
N VAL A 446 26.40 -24.94 41.88
CA VAL A 446 27.79 -25.12 41.47
C VAL A 446 27.87 -25.91 40.16
N GLY A 447 28.97 -25.82 39.41
CA GLY A 447 29.15 -26.56 38.15
C GLY A 447 30.12 -27.74 38.25
N ASP A 448 29.86 -28.78 37.43
CA ASP A 448 30.61 -30.06 37.35
C ASP A 448 32.16 -29.92 37.28
N VAL A 449 32.67 -28.76 36.85
CA VAL A 449 34.11 -28.49 36.67
C VAL A 449 34.79 -27.82 37.87
N CYS A 450 34.01 -27.25 38.79
CA CYS A 450 34.49 -26.55 39.99
C CYS A 450 33.95 -27.12 41.30
N GLU A 451 33.18 -28.22 41.22
CA GLU A 451 32.58 -28.93 42.35
C GLU A 451 33.60 -29.37 43.41
N ASP A 452 33.24 -29.24 44.68
CA ASP A 452 34.02 -29.51 45.90
C ASP A 452 33.04 -29.97 46.99
N ARG A 453 32.52 -31.20 46.84
CA ARG A 453 31.30 -31.67 47.55
C ARG A 453 31.44 -31.76 49.08
N ASP A 454 32.66 -31.88 49.60
CA ASP A 454 32.92 -31.92 51.04
C ASP A 454 33.60 -30.65 51.61
N GLY A 455 34.07 -29.75 50.74
CA GLY A 455 34.56 -28.42 51.08
C GLY A 455 36.02 -28.35 51.53
N ASP A 456 36.87 -29.29 51.11
CA ASP A 456 38.28 -29.36 51.50
C ASP A 456 39.23 -28.48 50.65
N SER A 457 38.74 -27.94 49.52
CA SER A 457 39.47 -27.19 48.49
C SER A 457 40.24 -28.01 47.44
N VAL A 458 39.96 -29.31 47.31
CA VAL A 458 40.29 -30.16 46.16
C VAL A 458 38.99 -30.45 45.40
N ILE A 459 38.96 -30.15 44.10
CA ILE A 459 37.74 -30.37 43.32
C ILE A 459 37.49 -31.87 43.06
N ASP A 460 36.22 -32.28 43.02
CA ASP A 460 35.73 -33.66 42.80
C ASP A 460 36.49 -34.46 41.73
N SER A 461 36.90 -33.80 40.63
CA SER A 461 37.59 -34.41 39.49
C SER A 461 39.09 -34.70 39.73
N GLN A 462 39.63 -34.27 40.86
CA GLN A 462 41.02 -34.44 41.31
C GLN A 462 41.12 -35.03 42.72
N ASP A 463 39.99 -35.22 43.39
CA ASP A 463 39.87 -35.70 44.76
C ASP A 463 39.76 -37.24 44.83
N ASN A 464 40.51 -37.86 45.75
CA ASN A 464 40.47 -39.28 46.04
C ASN A 464 39.47 -39.70 47.15
N CYS A 465 38.69 -38.77 47.73
CA CYS A 465 37.67 -39.08 48.74
C CYS A 465 36.27 -38.47 48.58
N VAL A 466 36.07 -37.32 47.90
CA VAL A 466 34.82 -36.79 47.28
C VAL A 466 33.62 -36.48 48.20
N GLU A 467 33.57 -37.09 49.38
CA GLU A 467 32.49 -36.98 50.38
C GLU A 467 33.08 -36.91 51.82
N VAL A 468 34.42 -36.86 51.97
CA VAL A 468 35.17 -37.01 53.22
C VAL A 468 36.48 -36.20 53.23
N ALA A 469 36.35 -34.89 53.48
CA ALA A 469 37.41 -33.87 53.41
C ALA A 469 38.81 -34.30 53.91
N ASN A 470 39.78 -34.32 52.99
CA ASN A 470 41.14 -34.83 53.20
C ASN A 470 42.21 -34.07 52.38
N ALA A 471 42.27 -32.73 52.52
CA ALA A 471 43.04 -31.82 51.65
C ALA A 471 44.59 -32.02 51.56
N ASP A 472 45.16 -33.03 52.22
CA ASP A 472 46.52 -33.52 51.97
C ASP A 472 46.60 -34.69 50.97
N GLN A 473 45.45 -35.22 50.52
CA GLN A 473 45.25 -36.21 49.46
C GLN A 473 46.19 -37.42 49.60
N VAL A 474 46.26 -37.93 50.83
CA VAL A 474 47.06 -39.12 51.14
C VAL A 474 46.33 -40.35 50.62
N ASP A 475 47.04 -41.10 49.79
CA ASP A 475 46.76 -42.47 49.34
C ASP A 475 48.06 -43.23 49.59
N TRP A 476 48.11 -44.01 50.68
CA TRP A 476 49.33 -44.66 51.15
C TRP A 476 49.70 -45.92 50.36
N ASP A 477 48.73 -46.65 49.80
CA ASP A 477 48.95 -47.93 49.13
C ASP A 477 48.91 -47.88 47.58
N ALA A 478 48.47 -46.74 47.04
CA ALA A 478 48.39 -46.35 45.64
C ALA A 478 47.33 -47.08 44.81
N ASP A 479 46.14 -47.30 45.37
CA ASP A 479 45.00 -47.88 44.65
C ASP A 479 44.05 -46.87 44.00
N GLY A 480 44.08 -45.60 44.44
CA GLY A 480 43.26 -44.50 43.94
C GLY A 480 42.16 -43.99 44.87
N LEU A 481 41.99 -44.58 46.05
CA LEU A 481 41.14 -44.06 47.14
C LEU A 481 42.02 -43.45 48.25
N GLY A 482 41.53 -42.43 48.97
CA GLY A 482 42.30 -41.77 50.03
C GLY A 482 42.18 -42.42 51.42
N ASP A 483 43.26 -42.31 52.22
CA ASP A 483 43.37 -42.80 53.62
C ASP A 483 42.21 -42.37 54.55
N ALA A 484 41.47 -41.32 54.19
CA ALA A 484 40.37 -40.75 54.97
C ALA A 484 39.01 -41.42 54.72
N CYS A 485 38.80 -41.99 53.53
CA CYS A 485 37.56 -42.63 53.09
C CYS A 485 37.72 -44.14 52.82
N ASP A 486 38.95 -44.64 52.75
CA ASP A 486 39.28 -46.05 52.60
C ASP A 486 39.10 -46.85 53.91
N ASN A 487 38.44 -48.00 53.82
CA ASN A 487 38.29 -48.97 54.89
C ASN A 487 39.49 -49.91 55.09
N CYS A 488 40.55 -49.84 54.26
CA CYS A 488 41.81 -50.57 54.41
C CYS A 488 43.12 -49.80 54.02
N PRO A 489 43.49 -48.64 54.65
CA PRO A 489 44.59 -47.75 54.22
C PRO A 489 46.06 -48.28 54.17
N GLU A 490 46.27 -49.59 54.20
CA GLU A 490 47.55 -50.25 53.96
C GLU A 490 47.46 -51.42 52.93
N TYR A 491 46.29 -51.67 52.30
CA TYR A 491 45.98 -52.91 51.56
C TYR A 491 45.01 -52.76 50.35
N PRO A 492 45.51 -52.62 49.09
CA PRO A 492 44.71 -52.17 47.94
C PRO A 492 43.36 -52.88 47.69
N ASN A 493 42.28 -52.09 47.78
CA ASN A 493 40.89 -52.53 47.75
C ASN A 493 39.88 -51.45 47.28
N ALA A 494 40.15 -50.72 46.19
CA ALA A 494 39.26 -49.73 45.56
C ALA A 494 37.86 -50.26 45.16
N ASP A 495 37.59 -51.56 45.34
CA ASP A 495 36.24 -52.15 45.32
C ASP A 495 35.45 -52.00 46.65
N GLN A 496 36.09 -51.46 47.71
CA GLN A 496 35.60 -51.22 49.07
C GLN A 496 34.72 -52.36 49.61
N GLY A 497 35.21 -53.58 49.39
CA GLY A 497 34.55 -54.80 49.86
C GLY A 497 34.51 -54.87 51.38
N ASP A 498 33.30 -54.85 51.93
CA ASP A 498 32.98 -55.06 53.34
C ASP A 498 31.69 -55.92 53.40
N ILE A 499 31.87 -57.21 53.71
CA ILE A 499 30.80 -58.21 53.69
C ILE A 499 29.88 -58.14 54.93
N ASP A 500 30.42 -57.77 56.09
CA ASP A 500 29.78 -57.90 57.41
C ASP A 500 29.27 -56.56 57.98
N ARG A 501 29.93 -55.46 57.59
CA ARG A 501 29.66 -54.04 57.88
C ARG A 501 30.05 -53.55 59.27
N ASP A 502 31.19 -54.02 59.79
CA ASP A 502 31.84 -53.42 60.96
C ASP A 502 32.62 -52.14 60.66
N GLY A 503 33.04 -51.93 59.40
CA GLY A 503 33.79 -50.76 58.93
C GLY A 503 35.26 -51.01 58.57
N LEU A 504 35.75 -52.24 58.67
CA LEU A 504 37.01 -52.71 58.08
C LEU A 504 36.73 -53.47 56.77
N GLY A 505 37.58 -53.31 55.76
CA GLY A 505 37.40 -54.05 54.50
C GLY A 505 37.89 -55.51 54.55
N ASP A 506 37.32 -56.34 53.68
CA ASP A 506 37.61 -57.78 53.46
C ASP A 506 39.12 -58.11 53.23
N ARG A 507 39.96 -57.09 53.06
CA ARG A 507 41.38 -57.14 52.68
C ARG A 507 42.35 -56.92 53.84
N CYS A 508 41.94 -56.15 54.83
CA CYS A 508 42.75 -55.79 55.99
C CYS A 508 42.21 -56.37 57.30
N ASP A 509 40.95 -56.81 57.35
CA ASP A 509 40.43 -57.52 58.51
C ASP A 509 41.02 -58.94 58.65
N GLU A 510 41.48 -59.27 59.86
CA GLU A 510 41.88 -60.64 60.24
C GLU A 510 40.68 -61.47 60.75
N GLU A 511 39.56 -60.84 61.13
CA GLU A 511 38.41 -61.49 61.75
C GLU A 511 37.50 -62.21 60.73
N GLU A 512 37.32 -61.74 59.49
CA GLU A 512 36.61 -62.38 58.34
C GLU A 512 37.10 -63.81 58.06
N SER A 513 38.33 -64.15 58.47
CA SER A 513 38.86 -65.52 58.40
C SER A 513 38.21 -66.51 59.38
N ARG A 514 37.33 -66.04 60.28
CA ARG A 514 36.74 -66.83 61.36
C ARG A 514 35.41 -67.47 60.94
N PHE A 515 35.27 -68.71 61.38
CA PHE A 515 34.12 -69.57 61.10
C PHE A 515 32.82 -69.16 61.87
N LEU A 516 32.76 -67.97 62.48
CA LEU A 516 31.69 -67.59 63.41
C LEU A 516 30.84 -66.39 62.95
N GLU A 517 31.34 -65.51 62.11
CA GLU A 517 30.64 -64.32 61.61
C GLU A 517 29.65 -64.72 60.50
N ASN A 518 29.94 -65.82 59.80
CA ASN A 518 29.00 -66.53 58.92
C ASN A 518 27.75 -66.99 59.73
N GLY A 519 26.74 -66.14 59.87
CA GLY A 519 25.66 -66.31 60.85
C GLY A 519 24.85 -67.62 60.72
N TRP A 520 24.77 -68.21 59.52
CA TRP A 520 24.16 -69.52 59.32
C TRP A 520 24.96 -70.66 60.00
N VAL A 521 26.27 -70.52 60.14
CA VAL A 521 27.16 -71.45 60.86
C VAL A 521 26.90 -71.39 62.36
N VAL A 522 26.68 -70.20 62.93
CA VAL A 522 26.27 -70.05 64.34
C VAL A 522 24.97 -70.79 64.60
N TRP A 523 23.96 -70.60 63.74
CA TRP A 523 22.71 -71.34 63.83
C TRP A 523 22.86 -72.84 63.58
N LEU A 524 23.79 -73.28 62.72
CA LEU A 524 24.14 -74.69 62.51
C LEU A 524 24.75 -75.31 63.78
N ILE A 525 25.71 -74.62 64.42
CA ILE A 525 26.35 -75.05 65.67
C ILE A 525 25.32 -75.16 66.79
N ILE A 526 24.43 -74.16 66.93
CA ILE A 526 23.32 -74.17 67.89
C ILE A 526 22.38 -75.35 67.61
N ALA A 527 21.99 -75.58 66.36
CA ALA A 527 21.11 -76.68 65.98
C ALA A 527 21.74 -78.06 66.26
N LEU A 528 23.02 -78.23 65.96
CA LEU A 528 23.78 -79.44 66.29
C LEU A 528 23.88 -79.66 67.80
N ALA A 529 24.15 -78.62 68.59
CA ALA A 529 24.17 -78.70 70.04
C ALA A 529 22.79 -79.10 70.61
N VAL A 530 21.70 -78.51 70.11
CA VAL A 530 20.33 -78.86 70.50
C VAL A 530 19.99 -80.32 70.13
N LEU A 531 20.41 -80.79 68.95
CA LEU A 531 20.22 -82.19 68.54
C LEU A 531 21.00 -83.17 69.42
N VAL A 532 22.23 -82.84 69.81
CA VAL A 532 23.03 -83.65 70.76
C VAL A 532 22.39 -83.69 72.14
N ILE A 533 21.92 -82.55 72.67
CA ILE A 533 21.21 -82.47 73.95
C ILE A 533 19.92 -83.30 73.90
N ALA A 534 19.13 -83.18 72.83
CA ALA A 534 17.90 -83.97 72.64
C ALA A 534 18.19 -85.48 72.55
N TYR A 535 19.25 -85.89 71.83
CA TYR A 535 19.68 -87.28 71.76
C TYR A 535 20.10 -87.83 73.14
N LEU A 536 20.88 -87.06 73.91
CA LEU A 536 21.31 -87.45 75.26
C LEU A 536 20.11 -87.55 76.22
N ALA A 537 19.18 -86.60 76.17
CA ALA A 537 17.94 -86.65 76.95
C ALA A 537 17.07 -87.86 76.58
N PHE A 538 16.92 -88.17 75.29
CA PHE A 538 16.20 -89.37 74.82
C PHE A 538 16.90 -90.67 75.23
N SER A 539 18.23 -90.72 75.19
CA SER A 539 19.04 -91.84 75.66
C SER A 539 18.82 -92.10 77.16
N MET A 540 18.90 -91.04 77.98
CA MET A 540 18.63 -91.12 79.42
C MET A 540 17.19 -91.52 79.73
N TYR A 541 16.21 -90.99 78.99
CA TYR A 541 14.81 -91.39 79.12
C TYR A 541 14.61 -92.88 78.79
N ARG A 542 15.26 -93.37 77.72
CA ARG A 542 15.21 -94.78 77.30
C ARG A 542 15.89 -95.72 78.29
N GLU A 543 16.95 -95.28 78.98
CA GLU A 543 17.48 -95.99 80.15
C GLU A 543 16.50 -96.01 81.32
N GLN A 544 15.89 -94.87 81.67
CA GLN A 544 14.92 -94.81 82.78
C GLN A 544 13.68 -95.66 82.53
N ALA A 545 13.21 -95.77 81.27
CA ALA A 545 12.14 -96.69 80.89
C ALA A 545 12.54 -98.16 81.12
N LYS A 546 13.73 -98.58 80.62
CA LYS A 546 14.27 -99.93 80.88
C LYS A 546 14.45 -100.27 82.36
N ARG A 547 14.64 -99.26 83.24
CA ARG A 547 14.72 -99.41 84.71
C ARG A 547 13.36 -99.34 85.43
N LYS A 548 12.25 -99.30 84.69
CA LYS A 548 10.87 -99.41 85.22
C LYS A 548 10.18 -100.69 84.77
N ASP A 549 10.61 -101.27 83.65
CA ASP A 549 10.11 -102.54 83.09
C ASP A 549 10.93 -103.77 83.56
N ALA A 550 11.82 -103.60 84.55
CA ALA A 550 12.72 -104.61 85.11
C ALA A 550 12.87 -104.45 86.64
#